data_AF-A0A353B137-F1
#
_entry.id   AF-A0A353B137-F1
#
_cell.length_a   1.000
_cell.length_b   1.000
_cell.length_c   1.000
_cell.angle_alpha   90.00
_cell.angle_beta   90.00
_cell.angle_gamma   90.00
#
_symmetry.space_group_name_H-M   'P 1'
#
loop_
_entity.id
_entity.type
_entity.pdbx_description
1 polymer ?
#
loop_
_entity_poly.entity_id
_entity_poly.type
_entity_poly.pdbx_seq_one_letter_code
_entity_poly.pdbx_strand_id
1 'polypeptide(L)'
;PSGLLTLIAVFGLFLLGTLLPHGALQSEVEQLDPLAPLKMSAVSIFVYATPMLTMSQLGMMFDHGNSPGASFTLLLLGTGVNLATLWWIAKNFGVKSTAVWFAVLFVCVIGIAYAIDRPLIPPGVEPAGHTHAFDIYTNPLHSGQSVSIEKIGGILEKTIGLADWIGAAVLGIVLIGGVVSRLAFNQQSETLLNPTDAPGDVEFAEKGLHSEVSSASVGLTCLAGLVAFSIVGCFAYYPAPREVFEEMKYARTDVLTGVSSKDYTRALRYVPVLEAWTRRLEVGYAIRNFELRPYQQMQTYLLRKKLEELEHAIEHALEFKVAMEEGDSEAKLHYDEEMAEIEILKQGIVNSTPRLRTAFGE
;
A
#
# COMPACT_ATOMS: atom_id res chain seq x y z
N PRO A 1 -3.29 -14.30 28.85
CA PRO A 1 -4.40 -13.34 28.62
C PRO A 1 -4.10 -12.40 27.44
N SER A 2 -4.92 -12.47 26.39
CA SER A 2 -4.81 -11.65 25.16
C SER A 2 -4.82 -10.14 25.44
N GLY A 3 -5.56 -9.67 26.45
CA GLY A 3 -5.62 -8.26 26.83
C GLY A 3 -4.28 -7.66 27.33
N LEU A 4 -3.39 -8.49 27.88
CA LEU A 4 -2.06 -8.02 28.28
C LEU A 4 -1.15 -7.81 27.05
N LEU A 5 -1.31 -8.65 26.03
CA LEU A 5 -0.58 -8.53 24.77
C LEU A 5 -0.99 -7.26 24.02
N THR A 6 -2.29 -6.96 23.97
CA THR A 6 -2.77 -5.74 23.31
C THR A 6 -2.27 -4.48 24.02
N LEU A 7 -2.22 -4.46 25.35
CA LEU A 7 -1.62 -3.35 26.10
C LEU A 7 -0.12 -3.19 25.80
N ILE A 8 0.62 -4.29 25.70
CA ILE A 8 2.05 -4.25 25.32
C ILE A 8 2.22 -3.71 23.89
N ALA A 9 1.35 -4.08 22.95
CA ALA A 9 1.38 -3.53 21.59
C ALA A 9 1.10 -2.02 21.57
N VAL A 10 0.06 -1.56 22.28
CA VAL A 10 -0.31 -0.14 22.37
C VAL A 10 0.76 0.66 23.09
N PHE A 11 1.44 0.07 24.08
CA PHE A 11 2.53 0.72 24.80
C PHE A 11 3.71 1.07 23.87
N GLY A 12 4.01 0.24 22.86
CA GLY A 12 5.02 0.57 21.85
C GLY A 12 4.71 1.85 21.09
N LEU A 13 3.46 2.00 20.65
CA LEU A 13 2.99 3.20 19.96
C LEU A 13 3.02 4.44 20.86
N PHE A 14 2.61 4.28 22.12
CA PHE A 14 2.67 5.35 23.14
C PHE A 14 4.10 5.82 23.40
N LEU A 15 5.05 4.89 23.45
CA LEU A 15 6.46 5.19 23.66
C LEU A 15 7.06 5.96 22.48
N LEU A 16 6.68 5.62 21.25
CA LEU A 16 7.09 6.39 20.07
C LEU A 16 6.53 7.82 20.08
N GLY A 17 5.22 7.97 20.30
CA GLY A 17 4.57 9.28 20.31
C GLY A 17 5.03 10.22 21.43
N THR A 18 5.63 9.68 22.50
CA THR A 18 6.21 10.47 23.59
C THR A 18 7.68 10.82 23.36
N LEU A 19 8.47 9.94 22.74
CA LEU A 19 9.90 10.15 22.51
C LEU A 19 10.22 10.91 21.22
N LEU A 20 9.44 10.72 20.16
CA LEU A 20 9.68 11.35 18.86
C LEU A 20 8.94 12.69 18.79
N PRO A 21 9.67 13.83 18.68
CA PRO A 21 9.03 15.11 18.48
C PRO A 21 8.30 15.15 17.15
N HIS A 22 7.32 16.05 17.06
CA HIS A 22 6.55 16.25 15.83
C HIS A 22 7.48 16.50 14.64
N GLY A 23 7.28 15.75 13.56
CA GLY A 23 8.05 15.91 12.33
C GLY A 23 9.48 15.34 12.35
N ALA A 24 9.90 14.64 13.41
CA ALA A 24 11.28 14.12 13.53
C ALA A 24 11.69 13.13 12.42
N LEU A 25 10.71 12.47 11.79
CA LEU A 25 10.93 11.49 10.74
C LEU A 25 10.77 12.07 9.32
N GLN A 26 10.45 13.35 9.18
CA GLN A 26 10.15 13.96 7.87
C GLN A 26 11.41 14.16 7.01
N SER A 27 12.55 14.48 7.63
CA SER A 27 13.83 14.74 6.95
C SER A 27 14.85 13.61 7.12
N GLU A 28 14.58 12.64 7.99
CA GLU A 28 15.54 11.59 8.37
C GLU A 28 15.46 10.34 7.48
N VAL A 29 14.50 10.31 6.54
CA VAL A 29 14.20 9.16 5.67
C VAL A 29 14.23 9.56 4.19
N GLU A 30 15.10 10.51 3.85
CA GLU A 30 15.31 10.94 2.48
C GLU A 30 15.92 9.82 1.62
N GLN A 31 15.61 9.86 0.32
CA GLN A 31 16.03 8.86 -0.66
C GLN A 31 17.56 8.69 -0.79
N LEU A 32 18.34 9.69 -0.41
CA LEU A 32 19.80 9.66 -0.52
C LEU A 32 20.50 9.25 0.79
N ASP A 33 19.78 9.09 1.90
CA ASP A 33 20.39 8.64 3.16
C ASP A 33 20.57 7.11 3.15
N PRO A 34 21.81 6.60 3.06
CA PRO A 34 22.03 5.15 3.11
C PRO A 34 21.62 4.54 4.45
N LEU A 35 21.45 5.33 5.53
CA LEU A 35 21.01 4.81 6.82
C LEU A 35 19.48 4.80 6.99
N ALA A 36 18.72 5.30 6.01
CA ALA A 36 17.26 5.39 6.11
C ALA A 36 16.57 4.04 6.41
N PRO A 37 16.90 2.91 5.73
CA PRO A 37 16.30 1.62 6.06
C PRO A 37 16.63 1.14 7.48
N LEU A 38 17.83 1.44 7.97
CA LEU A 38 18.25 1.06 9.33
C LEU A 38 17.53 1.88 10.38
N LYS A 39 17.48 3.21 10.23
CA LYS A 39 16.73 4.11 11.13
C LYS A 39 15.27 3.70 11.20
N MET A 40 14.67 3.43 10.04
CA MET A 40 13.27 3.04 9.95
C MET A 40 13.00 1.68 10.58
N SER A 41 13.91 0.71 10.45
CA SER A 41 13.78 -0.59 11.12
C SER A 41 13.73 -0.47 12.65
N ALA A 42 14.48 0.47 13.23
CA ALA A 42 14.51 0.70 14.67
C ALA A 42 13.18 1.25 15.19
N VAL A 43 12.58 2.19 14.45
CA VAL A 43 11.26 2.75 14.76
C VAL A 43 10.16 1.68 14.57
N SER A 44 10.25 0.91 13.49
CA SER A 44 9.21 -0.03 13.07
C SER A 44 8.91 -1.13 14.09
N ILE A 45 9.88 -1.52 14.93
CA ILE A 45 9.68 -2.54 15.99
C ILE A 45 8.60 -2.11 17.02
N PHE A 46 8.47 -0.80 17.22
CA PHE A 46 7.53 -0.20 18.17
C PHE A 46 6.22 0.23 17.50
N VAL A 47 6.20 0.33 16.17
CA VAL A 47 5.03 0.71 15.40
C VAL A 47 4.06 -0.47 15.33
N TYR A 48 2.77 -0.17 15.52
CA TYR A 48 1.70 -1.04 15.07
C TYR A 48 0.95 -0.33 13.96
N ALA A 49 1.20 -0.76 12.72
CA ALA A 49 0.51 -0.23 11.55
C ALA A 49 -0.33 -1.33 10.91
N THR A 50 -1.56 -1.01 10.51
CA THR A 50 -2.36 -1.95 9.73
C THR A 50 -1.78 -2.05 8.31
N PRO A 51 -1.93 -3.21 7.63
CA PRO A 51 -1.44 -3.36 6.26
C PRO A 51 -1.98 -2.29 5.30
N MET A 52 -3.25 -1.90 5.47
CA MET A 52 -3.88 -0.86 4.66
C MET A 52 -3.25 0.52 4.87
N LEU A 53 -3.01 0.91 6.13
CA LEU A 53 -2.35 2.18 6.46
C LEU A 53 -0.94 2.23 5.88
N THR A 54 -0.22 1.11 5.99
CA THR A 54 1.17 1.04 5.53
C THR A 54 1.27 1.05 4.01
N MET A 55 0.32 0.46 3.30
CA MET A 55 0.25 0.51 1.84
C MET A 55 -0.01 1.93 1.33
N SER A 56 -0.90 2.68 1.99
CA SER A 56 -1.15 4.09 1.67
C SER A 56 0.10 4.95 1.92
N GLN A 57 0.77 4.75 3.05
CA GLN A 57 2.01 5.46 3.38
C GLN A 57 3.13 5.17 2.40
N LEU A 58 3.29 3.91 1.99
CA LEU A 58 4.27 3.52 1.00
C LEU A 58 4.04 4.27 -0.32
N GLY A 59 2.80 4.44 -0.77
CA GLY A 59 2.46 5.27 -1.93
C GLY A 59 2.91 6.72 -1.77
N MET A 60 2.51 7.36 -0.66
CA MET A 60 2.91 8.75 -0.35
C MET A 60 4.44 8.90 -0.25
N MET A 61 5.16 7.86 0.16
CA MET A 61 6.61 7.89 0.24
C MET A 61 7.30 7.92 -1.13
N PHE A 62 6.76 7.19 -2.11
CA PHE A 62 7.25 7.25 -3.49
C PHE A 62 6.98 8.62 -4.12
N ASP A 63 5.82 9.22 -3.83
CA ASP A 63 5.43 10.51 -4.39
C ASP A 63 6.30 11.68 -3.88
N HIS A 64 6.81 11.60 -2.64
CA HIS A 64 7.62 12.67 -2.02
C HIS A 64 9.15 12.41 -2.09
N GLY A 65 9.59 11.39 -2.82
CA GLY A 65 11.02 11.11 -2.99
C GLY A 65 11.72 10.64 -1.70
N ASN A 66 11.06 9.81 -0.89
CA ASN A 66 11.68 9.15 0.27
C ASN A 66 12.34 7.82 -0.14
N SER A 67 13.16 7.24 0.76
CA SER A 67 13.79 5.93 0.55
C SER A 67 12.73 4.80 0.42
N PRO A 68 12.66 4.11 -0.74
CA PRO A 68 11.81 2.93 -0.92
C PRO A 68 12.18 1.79 0.04
N GLY A 69 13.47 1.64 0.33
CA GLY A 69 13.97 0.65 1.29
C GLY A 69 13.42 0.90 2.70
N ALA A 70 13.35 2.15 3.14
CA ALA A 70 12.74 2.50 4.42
C ALA A 70 11.24 2.17 4.47
N SER A 71 10.47 2.48 3.41
CA SER A 71 9.04 2.08 3.32
C SER A 71 8.86 0.57 3.47
N PHE A 72 9.73 -0.21 2.83
CA PHE A 72 9.69 -1.66 2.87
C PHE A 72 9.99 -2.21 4.27
N THR A 73 10.98 -1.63 4.98
CA THR A 73 11.25 -2.03 6.37
C THR A 73 10.07 -1.72 7.29
N LEU A 74 9.41 -0.57 7.14
CA LEU A 74 8.18 -0.24 7.87
C LEU A 74 7.05 -1.21 7.52
N LEU A 75 6.86 -1.53 6.25
CA LEU A 75 5.83 -2.49 5.82
C LEU A 75 6.04 -3.85 6.47
N LEU A 76 7.24 -4.42 6.39
CA LEU A 76 7.46 -5.77 6.92
C LEU A 76 7.56 -5.81 8.44
N LEU A 77 8.32 -4.88 9.04
CA LEU A 77 8.51 -4.88 10.50
C LEU A 77 7.34 -4.21 11.22
N GLY A 78 6.86 -3.05 10.76
CA GLY A 78 5.78 -2.31 11.44
C GLY A 78 4.39 -2.93 11.31
N THR A 79 4.12 -3.75 10.29
CA THR A 79 2.87 -4.54 10.21
C THR A 79 3.03 -5.95 10.76
N GLY A 80 4.19 -6.57 10.55
CA GLY A 80 4.42 -7.98 10.85
C GLY A 80 4.97 -8.25 12.25
N VAL A 81 5.69 -7.29 12.84
CA VAL A 81 6.35 -7.44 14.15
C VAL A 81 5.91 -6.32 15.07
N ASN A 82 5.39 -6.70 16.23
CA ASN A 82 5.15 -5.75 17.32
C ASN A 82 5.70 -6.32 18.65
N LEU A 83 5.87 -5.45 19.64
CA LEU A 83 6.32 -5.84 20.98
C LEU A 83 5.51 -7.00 21.59
N ALA A 84 4.22 -7.07 21.30
CA ALA A 84 3.34 -8.12 21.81
C ALA A 84 3.64 -9.48 21.18
N THR A 85 3.86 -9.54 19.87
CA THR A 85 4.27 -10.76 19.14
C THR A 85 5.63 -11.24 19.62
N LEU A 86 6.60 -10.33 19.80
CA LEU A 86 7.92 -10.68 20.34
C LEU A 86 7.82 -11.23 21.76
N TRP A 87 7.05 -10.59 22.63
CA TRP A 87 6.83 -11.07 23.99
C TRP A 87 6.11 -12.43 24.01
N TRP A 88 5.12 -12.61 23.16
CA TRP A 88 4.38 -13.87 23.05
C TRP A 88 5.29 -15.02 22.57
N ILE A 89 6.10 -14.80 21.53
CA ILE A 89 7.05 -15.83 21.06
C ILE A 89 8.09 -16.11 22.15
N ALA A 90 8.64 -15.08 22.80
CA ALA A 90 9.61 -15.24 23.89
C ALA A 90 9.07 -16.06 25.06
N LYS A 91 7.79 -15.90 25.40
CA LYS A 91 7.14 -16.65 26.48
C LYS A 91 6.92 -18.13 26.12
N ASN A 92 6.56 -18.44 24.88
CA ASN A 92 6.20 -19.81 24.47
C ASN A 92 7.41 -20.63 23.97
N PHE A 93 8.32 -20.01 23.21
CA PHE A 93 9.44 -20.69 22.54
C PHE A 93 10.81 -20.38 23.17
N GLY A 94 10.84 -19.51 24.18
CA GLY A 94 12.03 -19.09 24.89
C GLY A 94 12.77 -17.92 24.22
N VAL A 95 13.39 -17.09 25.05
CA VAL A 95 14.05 -15.83 24.63
C VAL A 95 15.17 -16.06 23.61
N LYS A 96 15.94 -17.15 23.73
CA LYS A 96 17.04 -17.47 22.80
C LYS A 96 16.52 -17.73 21.39
N SER A 97 15.46 -18.53 21.26
CA SER A 97 14.83 -18.85 19.98
C SER A 97 14.24 -17.61 19.33
N THR A 98 13.56 -16.77 20.12
CA THR A 98 13.01 -15.49 19.63
C THR A 98 14.10 -14.55 19.15
N ALA A 99 15.21 -14.44 19.88
CA ALA A 99 16.32 -13.58 19.49
C ALA A 99 16.96 -14.03 18.17
N VAL A 100 17.17 -15.34 17.99
CA VAL A 100 17.71 -15.89 16.73
C VAL A 100 16.75 -15.67 15.57
N TRP A 101 15.47 -15.99 15.74
CA TRP A 101 14.44 -15.79 14.72
C TRP A 101 14.34 -14.31 14.31
N PHE A 102 14.27 -13.41 15.30
CA PHE A 102 14.18 -11.97 15.04
C PHE A 102 15.44 -11.44 14.37
N ALA A 103 16.63 -11.90 14.77
CA ALA A 103 17.88 -11.50 14.13
C ALA A 103 17.94 -11.94 12.66
N VAL A 104 17.54 -13.18 12.35
CA VAL A 104 17.46 -13.66 10.96
C VAL A 104 16.46 -12.83 10.16
N LEU A 105 15.26 -12.59 10.70
CA LEU A 105 14.24 -11.75 10.07
C LEU A 105 14.77 -10.34 9.80
N PHE A 106 15.40 -9.72 10.79
CA PHE A 106 15.95 -8.37 10.70
C PHE A 106 17.04 -8.26 9.62
N VAL A 107 17.98 -9.22 9.58
CA VAL A 107 19.03 -9.28 8.55
C VAL A 107 18.43 -9.49 7.16
N CYS A 108 17.45 -10.37 7.01
CA CYS A 108 16.79 -10.60 5.72
C CYS A 108 16.05 -9.35 5.24
N VAL A 109 15.25 -8.72 6.11
CA VAL A 109 14.46 -7.53 5.76
C VAL A 109 15.37 -6.37 5.38
N ILE A 110 16.41 -6.10 6.17
CA ILE A 110 17.36 -5.03 5.87
C ILE A 110 18.17 -5.33 4.61
N GLY A 111 18.64 -6.57 4.44
CA GLY A 111 19.38 -6.96 3.24
C GLY A 111 18.58 -6.76 1.96
N ILE A 112 17.29 -7.14 1.98
CA ILE A 112 16.38 -6.90 0.85
C ILE A 112 16.11 -5.40 0.71
N ALA A 113 15.87 -4.67 1.80
CA ALA A 113 15.63 -3.23 1.77
C ALA A 113 16.76 -2.49 1.06
N TYR A 114 18.02 -2.78 1.37
CA TYR A 114 19.18 -2.21 0.69
C TYR A 114 19.30 -2.63 -0.77
N ALA A 115 18.93 -3.87 -1.10
CA ALA A 115 18.96 -4.36 -2.47
C ALA A 115 17.92 -3.67 -3.37
N ILE A 116 16.74 -3.35 -2.82
CA ILE A 116 15.64 -2.73 -3.56
C ILE A 116 15.70 -1.20 -3.56
N ASP A 117 16.39 -0.60 -2.60
CA ASP A 117 16.40 0.85 -2.39
C ASP A 117 16.84 1.59 -3.65
N ARG A 118 18.02 1.29 -4.19
CA ARG A 118 18.54 1.93 -5.42
C ARG A 118 17.73 1.68 -6.70
N PRO A 119 17.37 0.43 -7.07
CA PRO A 119 16.68 0.18 -8.34
C PRO A 119 15.25 0.74 -8.38
N LEU A 120 14.63 1.00 -7.23
CA LEU A 120 13.26 1.53 -7.15
C LEU A 120 13.21 3.05 -6.99
N ILE A 121 14.35 3.75 -6.97
CA ILE A 121 14.39 5.21 -7.02
C ILE A 121 13.89 5.65 -8.41
N PRO A 122 12.71 6.31 -8.51
CA PRO A 122 12.25 6.82 -9.79
C PRO A 122 13.22 7.90 -10.29
N PRO A 123 13.66 7.84 -11.56
CA PRO A 123 14.54 8.86 -12.12
C PRO A 123 13.78 10.19 -12.25
N GLY A 124 14.29 11.26 -11.63
CA GLY A 124 13.78 12.62 -11.78
C GLY A 124 12.86 13.13 -10.66
N VAL A 125 12.62 12.34 -9.60
CA VAL A 125 11.95 12.84 -8.39
C VAL A 125 13.00 13.46 -7.48
N GLU A 126 12.95 14.78 -7.32
CA GLU A 126 13.79 15.47 -6.32
C GLU A 126 13.20 15.26 -4.92
N PRO A 127 14.02 15.03 -3.88
CA PRO A 127 13.54 14.88 -2.53
C PRO A 127 12.77 16.14 -2.12
N ALA A 128 11.52 16.00 -1.69
CA ALA A 128 10.70 17.15 -1.27
C ALA A 128 11.26 17.83 -0.01
N GLY A 129 12.21 17.20 0.71
CA GLY A 129 12.81 17.69 1.94
C GLY A 129 11.85 17.68 3.15
N HIS A 130 10.61 17.24 2.96
CA HIS A 130 9.60 17.06 4.01
C HIS A 130 8.58 16.03 3.55
N THR A 131 8.26 15.06 4.41
CA THR A 131 7.21 14.09 4.17
C THR A 131 6.27 13.97 5.35
N HIS A 132 4.98 14.24 5.15
CA HIS A 132 3.96 14.06 6.20
C HIS A 132 3.57 12.58 6.42
N ALA A 133 4.14 11.66 5.64
CA ALA A 133 3.78 10.25 5.67
C ALA A 133 4.04 9.59 7.05
N PHE A 134 5.00 10.11 7.82
CA PHE A 134 5.42 9.55 9.11
C PHE A 134 4.87 10.28 10.33
N ASP A 135 4.11 11.36 10.14
CA ASP A 135 3.62 12.17 11.26
C ASP A 135 2.73 11.36 12.21
N ILE A 136 2.04 10.36 11.67
CA ILE A 136 1.19 9.40 12.40
C ILE A 136 1.97 8.67 13.51
N TYR A 137 3.29 8.51 13.37
CA TYR A 137 4.13 7.79 14.35
C TYR A 137 4.85 8.72 15.32
N THR A 138 4.78 10.03 15.10
CA THR A 138 5.41 11.05 15.95
C THR A 138 4.40 11.69 16.87
N ASN A 139 4.86 12.53 17.81
CA ASN A 139 3.96 13.30 18.64
C ASN A 139 3.00 14.15 17.77
N PRO A 140 1.67 14.00 17.90
CA PRO A 140 0.71 14.79 17.13
C PRO A 140 0.69 16.28 17.53
N LEU A 141 1.26 16.62 18.69
CA LEU A 141 1.31 17.98 19.20
C LEU A 141 2.63 18.66 18.77
N HIS A 142 2.50 19.83 18.17
CA HIS A 142 3.66 20.66 17.85
C HIS A 142 4.31 21.18 19.14
N SER A 143 5.64 21.22 19.15
CA SER A 143 6.43 21.80 20.25
C SER A 143 5.99 23.24 20.52
N GLY A 144 5.30 23.47 21.65
CA GLY A 144 4.79 24.78 22.06
C GLY A 144 3.27 24.87 22.21
N GLN A 145 2.50 23.85 21.83
CA GLN A 145 1.05 23.84 22.04
C GLN A 145 0.65 23.33 23.43
N SER A 146 -0.27 24.05 24.10
CA SER A 146 -0.87 23.58 25.35
C SER A 146 -1.82 22.40 25.12
N VAL A 147 -1.68 21.37 25.96
CA VAL A 147 -2.55 20.20 25.97
C VAL A 147 -3.88 20.60 26.61
N SER A 148 -4.93 20.71 25.80
CA SER A 148 -6.31 20.89 26.29
C SER A 148 -7.14 19.67 25.94
N ILE A 149 -8.04 19.27 26.85
CA ILE A 149 -8.96 18.14 26.67
C ILE A 149 -9.83 18.34 25.42
N GLU A 150 -10.21 19.58 25.12
CA GLU A 150 -10.98 19.92 23.92
C GLU A 150 -10.21 19.63 22.62
N LYS A 151 -8.89 19.85 22.62
CA LYS A 151 -8.04 19.53 21.46
C LYS A 151 -7.84 18.03 21.29
N ILE A 152 -7.70 17.29 22.40
CA ILE A 152 -7.66 15.83 22.35
C ILE A 152 -8.97 15.28 21.78
N GLY A 153 -10.11 15.82 22.23
CA GLY A 153 -11.42 15.49 21.67
C GLY A 153 -11.53 15.79 20.18
N GLY A 154 -11.09 16.98 19.74
CA GLY A 154 -11.12 17.36 18.32
C GLY A 154 -10.16 16.55 17.44
N ILE A 155 -9.00 16.13 17.95
CA ILE A 155 -8.09 15.22 17.21
C ILE A 155 -8.72 13.83 17.10
N LEU A 156 -9.33 13.34 18.18
CA LEU A 156 -9.99 12.04 18.20
C LEU A 156 -11.18 11.99 17.23
N GLU A 157 -12.01 13.02 17.21
CA GLU A 157 -13.15 13.14 16.30
C GLU A 157 -12.71 13.19 14.83
N LYS A 158 -11.59 13.86 14.53
CA LYS A 158 -11.01 13.90 13.18
C LYS A 158 -10.37 12.58 12.74
N THR A 159 -9.89 11.78 13.68
CA THR A 159 -9.13 10.55 13.39
C THR A 159 -10.03 9.32 13.34
N ILE A 160 -11.11 9.28 14.13
CA ILE A 160 -12.04 8.14 14.16
C ILE A 160 -13.00 8.23 12.97
N GLY A 161 -12.87 7.29 12.04
CA GLY A 161 -13.80 7.15 10.92
C GLY A 161 -15.12 6.47 11.31
N LEU A 162 -16.11 6.51 10.42
CA LEU A 162 -17.38 5.79 10.59
C LEU A 162 -17.15 4.28 10.78
N ALA A 163 -16.18 3.71 10.06
CA ALA A 163 -15.82 2.30 10.16
C ALA A 163 -15.27 1.93 11.55
N ASP A 164 -14.48 2.81 12.16
CA ASP A 164 -13.91 2.58 13.49
C ASP A 164 -14.99 2.60 14.57
N TRP A 165 -15.98 3.50 14.44
CA TRP A 165 -17.16 3.53 15.30
C TRP A 165 -17.98 2.25 15.22
N ILE A 166 -18.20 1.73 14.00
CA ILE A 166 -18.89 0.46 13.79
C ILE A 166 -18.09 -0.69 14.41
N GLY A 167 -16.77 -0.71 14.20
CA GLY A 167 -15.87 -1.70 14.80
C GLY A 167 -15.93 -1.68 16.32
N ALA A 168 -15.85 -0.50 16.93
CA ALA A 168 -15.96 -0.31 18.37
C ALA A 168 -17.33 -0.76 18.92
N ALA A 169 -18.41 -0.45 18.21
CA ALA A 169 -19.76 -0.89 18.58
C ALA A 169 -19.89 -2.43 18.56
N VAL A 170 -19.41 -3.08 17.51
CA VAL A 170 -19.40 -4.55 17.42
C VAL A 170 -18.56 -5.17 18.52
N LEU A 171 -17.37 -4.63 18.79
CA LEU A 171 -16.49 -5.10 19.86
C LEU A 171 -17.15 -4.93 21.24
N GLY A 172 -17.86 -3.82 21.45
CA GLY A 172 -18.69 -3.58 22.63
C GLY A 172 -19.80 -4.62 22.79
N ILE A 173 -20.52 -4.95 21.72
CA ILE A 173 -21.56 -5.99 21.73
C ILE A 173 -20.95 -7.36 22.08
N VAL A 174 -19.80 -7.71 21.50
CA VAL A 174 -19.11 -8.97 21.80
C VAL A 174 -18.62 -9.01 23.25
N LEU A 175 -18.10 -7.90 23.78
CA LEU A 175 -17.68 -7.78 25.19
C LEU A 175 -18.86 -7.96 26.14
N ILE A 176 -19.96 -7.26 25.88
CA ILE A 176 -21.18 -7.37 26.69
C ILE A 176 -21.72 -8.80 26.60
N GLY A 177 -21.79 -9.37 25.39
CA GLY A 177 -22.19 -10.75 25.17
C GLY A 177 -21.31 -11.75 25.92
N GLY A 178 -19.99 -11.55 25.92
CA GLY A 178 -19.03 -12.37 26.67
C GLY A 178 -19.19 -12.23 28.18
N VAL A 179 -19.41 -11.02 28.70
CA VAL A 179 -19.65 -10.78 30.13
C VAL A 179 -20.98 -11.40 30.56
N VAL A 180 -22.06 -11.21 29.79
CA VAL A 180 -23.37 -11.81 30.05
C VAL A 180 -23.28 -13.33 29.98
N SER A 181 -22.59 -13.89 28.99
CA SER A 181 -22.37 -15.33 28.87
C SER A 181 -21.62 -15.88 30.08
N ARG A 182 -20.56 -15.20 30.52
CA ARG A 182 -19.78 -15.60 31.70
C ARG A 182 -20.56 -15.50 33.00
N LEU A 183 -21.44 -14.51 33.15
CA LEU A 183 -22.27 -14.35 34.34
C LEU A 183 -23.48 -15.29 34.36
N ALA A 184 -24.07 -15.59 33.20
CA ALA A 184 -25.30 -16.38 33.10
C ALA A 184 -25.06 -17.89 32.89
N PHE A 185 -23.96 -18.29 32.24
CA PHE A 185 -23.71 -19.68 31.80
C PHE A 185 -22.35 -20.23 32.26
N ASN A 186 -21.80 -19.72 33.37
CA ASN A 186 -20.45 -20.02 33.84
C ASN A 186 -20.15 -21.53 33.99
N GLN A 187 -21.14 -22.34 34.39
CA GLN A 187 -20.96 -23.81 34.49
C GLN A 187 -21.14 -24.53 33.15
N GLN A 188 -22.15 -24.19 32.35
CA GLN A 188 -22.46 -24.92 31.11
C GLN A 188 -21.46 -24.64 29.99
N SER A 189 -20.91 -23.43 29.90
CA SER A 189 -19.89 -23.07 28.91
C SER A 189 -18.54 -23.75 29.19
N GLU A 190 -18.17 -23.90 30.47
CA GLU A 190 -16.97 -24.65 30.85
C GLU A 190 -17.11 -26.14 30.57
N THR A 191 -18.30 -26.75 30.74
CA THR A 191 -18.53 -28.16 30.37
C THR A 191 -18.55 -28.40 28.86
N LEU A 192 -18.96 -27.40 28.06
CA LEU A 192 -18.99 -27.48 26.60
C LEU A 192 -17.60 -27.23 25.97
N LEU A 193 -16.73 -26.48 26.64
CA LEU A 193 -15.38 -26.13 26.18
C LEU A 193 -14.27 -27.02 26.77
N ASN A 194 -14.53 -27.71 27.89
CA ASN A 194 -13.65 -28.73 28.46
C ASN A 194 -14.17 -30.12 28.10
N PRO A 195 -13.70 -30.76 27.01
CA PRO A 195 -13.97 -32.17 26.74
C PRO A 195 -13.13 -33.08 27.64
N THR A 196 -13.00 -32.76 28.93
CA THR A 196 -12.22 -33.57 29.88
C THR A 196 -13.03 -34.75 30.44
N ASP A 197 -14.34 -34.79 30.16
CA ASP A 197 -15.24 -35.90 30.51
C ASP A 197 -15.62 -36.77 29.29
N ALA A 198 -14.82 -36.75 28.21
CA ALA A 198 -14.91 -37.79 27.20
C ALA A 198 -14.36 -39.10 27.81
N PRO A 199 -15.16 -40.18 27.89
CA PRO A 199 -14.68 -41.46 28.43
C PRO A 199 -13.45 -41.90 27.64
N GLY A 200 -12.47 -42.42 28.38
CA GLY A 200 -11.12 -42.71 27.92
C GLY A 200 -11.04 -43.53 26.63
N ASP A 201 -9.90 -43.37 25.98
CA ASP A 201 -9.40 -44.21 24.89
C ASP A 201 -10.37 -44.33 23.70
N VAL A 202 -10.69 -43.20 23.07
CA VAL A 202 -10.97 -43.25 21.64
C VAL A 202 -9.62 -43.49 20.98
N GLU A 203 -9.29 -44.77 20.70
CA GLU A 203 -8.32 -45.11 19.66
C GLU A 203 -8.74 -44.33 18.41
N PHE A 204 -8.04 -43.21 18.14
CA PHE A 204 -8.23 -42.47 16.92
C PHE A 204 -7.85 -43.42 15.79
N ALA A 205 -8.86 -44.01 15.16
CA ALA A 205 -8.68 -44.89 14.02
C ALA A 205 -7.75 -44.20 13.01
N GLU A 206 -6.56 -44.78 12.81
CA GLU A 206 -5.43 -44.27 12.00
C GLU A 206 -5.72 -44.17 10.48
N LYS A 207 -6.96 -43.90 10.06
CA LYS A 207 -7.33 -43.71 8.66
C LYS A 207 -8.28 -42.52 8.50
N GLY A 208 -7.71 -41.33 8.61
CA GLY A 208 -8.35 -40.06 8.24
C GLY A 208 -7.29 -38.97 8.06
N LEU A 209 -7.69 -37.79 7.55
CA LEU A 209 -6.83 -36.60 7.32
C LEU A 209 -6.09 -36.07 8.58
N HIS A 210 -6.32 -36.68 9.74
CA HIS A 210 -5.65 -36.37 11.00
C HIS A 210 -4.30 -37.10 11.08
N SER A 211 -3.35 -36.68 10.26
CA SER A 211 -1.94 -37.05 10.43
C SER A 211 -1.28 -36.01 11.32
N GLU A 212 -0.54 -36.43 12.34
CA GLU A 212 0.38 -35.55 13.05
C GLU A 212 1.50 -35.13 12.06
N VAL A 213 1.42 -33.90 11.58
CA VAL A 213 2.40 -33.37 10.64
C VAL A 213 3.51 -32.69 11.43
N SER A 214 4.77 -33.01 11.11
CA SER A 214 5.94 -32.33 11.70
C SER A 214 5.82 -30.80 11.54
N SER A 215 6.21 -30.06 12.59
CA SER A 215 6.22 -28.59 12.57
C SER A 215 7.02 -28.01 11.40
N ALA A 216 8.07 -28.72 10.97
CA ALA A 216 8.88 -28.34 9.80
C ALA A 216 8.05 -28.38 8.50
N SER A 217 7.22 -29.42 8.32
CA SER A 217 6.36 -29.55 7.14
C SER A 217 5.27 -28.49 7.11
N VAL A 218 4.68 -28.13 8.26
CA VAL A 218 3.71 -27.02 8.34
C VAL A 218 4.35 -25.70 7.94
N GLY A 219 5.54 -25.40 8.49
CA GLY A 219 6.30 -24.20 8.14
C GLY A 219 6.66 -24.14 6.66
N LEU A 220 7.15 -25.25 6.08
CA LEU A 220 7.52 -25.32 4.67
C LEU A 220 6.31 -25.20 3.76
N THR A 221 5.17 -25.82 4.10
CA THR A 221 3.92 -25.71 3.33
C THR A 221 3.37 -24.29 3.37
N CYS A 222 3.44 -23.62 4.53
CA CYS A 222 3.03 -22.23 4.67
C CYS A 222 3.92 -21.29 3.83
N LEU A 223 5.25 -21.48 3.88
CA LEU A 223 6.19 -20.71 3.07
C LEU A 223 5.96 -20.93 1.56
N ALA A 224 5.84 -22.19 1.14
CA ALA A 224 5.57 -22.55 -0.24
C ALA A 224 4.23 -21.99 -0.73
N GLY A 225 3.21 -22.06 0.12
CA GLY A 225 1.90 -21.44 -0.14
C GLY A 225 2.01 -19.94 -0.31
N LEU A 226 2.71 -19.24 0.58
CA LEU A 226 2.90 -17.79 0.49
C LEU A 226 3.63 -17.39 -0.80
N VAL A 227 4.68 -18.12 -1.18
CA VAL A 227 5.38 -17.90 -2.46
C VAL A 227 4.45 -18.15 -3.65
N ALA A 228 3.70 -19.26 -3.64
CA ALA A 228 2.76 -19.60 -4.71
C ALA A 228 1.66 -18.54 -4.85
N PHE A 229 1.04 -18.11 -3.74
CA PHE A 229 0.02 -17.06 -3.74
C PHE A 229 0.59 -15.70 -4.15
N SER A 230 1.83 -15.38 -3.77
CA SER A 230 2.50 -14.15 -4.21
C SER A 230 2.71 -14.15 -5.71
N ILE A 231 3.18 -15.28 -6.29
CA ILE A 231 3.33 -15.43 -7.74
C ILE A 231 1.97 -15.27 -8.43
N VAL A 232 0.94 -15.98 -7.96
CA VAL A 232 -0.43 -15.87 -8.50
C VAL A 232 -0.94 -14.43 -8.41
N GLY A 233 -0.68 -13.75 -7.29
CA GLY A 233 -1.02 -12.34 -7.09
C GLY A 233 -0.33 -11.41 -8.09
N CYS A 234 0.96 -11.65 -8.38
CA CYS A 234 1.69 -10.90 -9.42
C CYS A 234 1.07 -11.11 -10.81
N PHE A 235 0.70 -12.35 -11.17
CA PHE A 235 0.06 -12.65 -12.46
C PHE A 235 -1.38 -12.10 -12.56
N ALA A 236 -2.09 -12.00 -11.44
CA ALA A 236 -3.42 -11.40 -11.37
C ALA A 236 -3.38 -9.86 -11.44
N TYR A 237 -2.39 -9.23 -10.79
CA TYR A 237 -2.21 -7.78 -10.82
C TYR A 237 -1.64 -7.28 -12.15
N TYR A 238 -0.74 -8.05 -12.77
CA TYR A 238 -0.18 -7.80 -14.10
C TYR A 238 -0.73 -8.81 -15.11
N PRO A 239 -1.93 -8.56 -15.69
CA PRO A 239 -2.59 -9.49 -16.60
C PRO A 239 -1.83 -9.69 -17.91
N ALA A 240 -2.28 -10.64 -18.72
CA ALA A 240 -1.65 -10.94 -20.00
C ALA A 240 -1.82 -9.76 -20.99
N PRO A 241 -0.90 -9.55 -21.96
CA PRO A 241 -0.97 -8.44 -22.91
C PRO A 241 -2.33 -8.31 -23.59
N ARG A 242 -2.96 -9.42 -23.95
CA ARG A 242 -4.29 -9.46 -24.55
C ARG A 242 -5.37 -8.79 -23.70
N GLU A 243 -5.44 -9.17 -22.42
CA GLU A 243 -6.40 -8.61 -21.47
C GLU A 243 -6.11 -7.12 -21.24
N VAL A 244 -4.83 -6.74 -21.15
CA VAL A 244 -4.43 -5.33 -21.06
C VAL A 244 -4.87 -4.55 -22.29
N PHE A 245 -4.71 -5.09 -23.50
CA PHE A 245 -5.17 -4.43 -24.73
C PHE A 245 -6.69 -4.27 -24.79
N GLU A 246 -7.45 -5.24 -24.29
CA GLU A 246 -8.92 -5.14 -24.17
C GLU A 246 -9.31 -4.02 -23.19
N GLU A 247 -8.69 -3.93 -22.02
CA GLU A 247 -8.95 -2.86 -21.05
C GLU A 247 -8.48 -1.47 -21.55
N MET A 248 -7.29 -1.41 -22.18
CA MET A 248 -6.78 -0.20 -22.81
C MET A 248 -7.71 0.29 -23.93
N LYS A 249 -8.40 -0.61 -24.65
CA LYS A 249 -9.37 -0.24 -25.68
C LYS A 249 -10.54 0.53 -25.07
N TYR A 250 -11.08 0.10 -23.92
CA TYR A 250 -12.17 0.81 -23.24
C TYR A 250 -11.70 2.17 -22.75
N ALA A 251 -10.62 2.23 -21.97
CA ALA A 251 -10.08 3.48 -21.43
C ALA A 251 -9.75 4.50 -22.54
N ARG A 252 -9.13 4.03 -23.63
CA ARG A 252 -8.85 4.88 -24.80
C ARG A 252 -10.11 5.37 -25.50
N THR A 253 -11.14 4.54 -25.61
CA THR A 253 -12.41 4.96 -26.23
C THR A 253 -13.04 6.07 -25.40
N ASP A 254 -12.97 5.99 -24.07
CA ASP A 254 -13.44 7.04 -23.18
C ASP A 254 -12.65 8.34 -23.32
N VAL A 255 -11.31 8.28 -23.40
CA VAL A 255 -10.46 9.44 -23.65
C VAL A 255 -10.81 10.09 -25.00
N LEU A 256 -10.84 9.31 -26.09
CA LEU A 256 -11.09 9.83 -27.44
C LEU A 256 -12.52 10.37 -27.60
N THR A 257 -13.50 9.73 -26.95
CA THR A 257 -14.89 10.19 -26.94
C THR A 257 -15.02 11.48 -26.13
N GLY A 258 -14.34 11.57 -24.97
CA GLY A 258 -14.29 12.78 -24.15
C GLY A 258 -13.73 13.96 -24.95
N VAL A 259 -12.58 13.79 -25.59
CA VAL A 259 -11.97 14.80 -26.47
C VAL A 259 -12.91 15.18 -27.62
N SER A 260 -13.47 14.21 -28.34
CA SER A 260 -14.34 14.48 -29.50
C SER A 260 -15.66 15.16 -29.11
N SER A 261 -16.16 14.88 -27.91
CA SER A 261 -17.40 15.46 -27.39
C SER A 261 -17.17 16.78 -26.64
N LYS A 262 -15.90 17.24 -26.54
CA LYS A 262 -15.46 18.37 -25.72
C LYS A 262 -15.82 18.22 -24.22
N ASP A 263 -15.98 16.99 -23.76
CA ASP A 263 -16.14 16.63 -22.36
C ASP A 263 -14.74 16.34 -21.77
N TYR A 264 -14.03 17.43 -21.49
CA TYR A 264 -12.65 17.39 -21.03
C TYR A 264 -12.50 16.79 -19.63
N THR A 265 -13.48 16.97 -18.75
CA THR A 265 -13.50 16.35 -17.43
C THR A 265 -13.49 14.83 -17.53
N ARG A 266 -14.24 14.27 -18.48
CA ARG A 266 -14.19 12.83 -18.76
C ARG A 266 -12.83 12.41 -19.31
N ALA A 267 -12.24 13.17 -20.23
CA ALA A 267 -10.93 12.86 -20.78
C ALA A 267 -9.85 12.83 -19.68
N LEU A 268 -9.74 13.89 -18.87
CA LEU A 268 -8.78 14.01 -17.76
C LEU A 268 -8.92 12.88 -16.74
N ARG A 269 -10.15 12.38 -16.50
CA ARG A 269 -10.35 11.24 -15.59
C ARG A 269 -9.76 9.93 -16.13
N TYR A 270 -9.80 9.71 -17.45
CA TYR A 270 -9.42 8.43 -18.06
C TYR A 270 -8.01 8.42 -18.64
N VAL A 271 -7.38 9.57 -18.85
CA VAL A 271 -5.95 9.69 -19.18
C VAL A 271 -5.06 8.91 -18.19
N PRO A 272 -5.11 9.16 -16.86
CA PRO A 272 -4.24 8.45 -15.92
C PRO A 272 -4.56 6.95 -15.84
N VAL A 273 -5.81 6.56 -16.09
CA VAL A 273 -6.21 5.14 -16.16
C VAL A 273 -5.53 4.46 -17.35
N LEU A 274 -5.53 5.12 -18.51
CA LEU A 274 -4.86 4.60 -19.71
C LEU A 274 -3.35 4.51 -19.49
N GLU A 275 -2.73 5.52 -18.88
CA GLU A 275 -1.31 5.47 -18.51
C GLU A 275 -0.97 4.31 -17.57
N ALA A 276 -1.78 4.09 -16.54
CA ALA A 276 -1.58 2.99 -15.61
C ALA A 276 -1.60 1.62 -16.34
N TRP A 277 -2.51 1.45 -17.31
CA TRP A 277 -2.54 0.25 -18.14
C TRP A 277 -1.31 0.10 -19.03
N THR A 278 -0.75 1.18 -19.57
CA THR A 278 0.52 1.10 -20.33
C THR A 278 1.67 0.60 -19.45
N ARG A 279 1.76 1.04 -18.19
CA ARG A 279 2.77 0.56 -17.23
C ARG A 279 2.56 -0.91 -16.88
N ARG A 280 1.30 -1.33 -16.67
CA ARG A 280 0.95 -2.74 -16.43
C ARG A 280 1.28 -3.63 -17.62
N LEU A 281 1.14 -3.13 -18.85
CA LEU A 281 1.52 -3.86 -20.07
C LEU A 281 3.02 -4.20 -20.09
N GLU A 282 3.88 -3.22 -19.81
CA GLU A 282 5.34 -3.41 -19.80
C GLU A 282 5.74 -4.47 -18.78
N VAL A 283 5.26 -4.34 -17.54
CA VAL A 283 5.61 -5.26 -16.45
C VAL A 283 4.98 -6.64 -16.68
N GLY A 284 3.72 -6.69 -17.12
CA GLY A 284 3.02 -7.95 -17.40
C GLY A 284 3.64 -8.74 -18.54
N TYR A 285 4.17 -8.07 -19.57
CA TYR A 285 4.93 -8.72 -20.63
C TYR A 285 6.31 -9.19 -20.14
N ALA A 286 7.02 -8.34 -19.39
CA ALA A 286 8.35 -8.66 -18.87
C ALA A 286 8.35 -9.87 -17.93
N ILE A 287 7.36 -10.00 -17.05
CA ILE A 287 7.24 -11.15 -16.13
C ILE A 287 7.02 -12.47 -16.88
N ARG A 288 6.34 -12.44 -18.04
CA ARG A 288 6.00 -13.64 -18.81
C ARG A 288 7.11 -14.08 -19.76
N ASN A 289 7.79 -13.13 -20.39
CA ASN A 289 8.79 -13.40 -21.42
C ASN A 289 10.24 -13.26 -20.92
N PHE A 290 10.44 -12.77 -19.69
CA PHE A 290 11.74 -12.46 -19.08
C PHE A 290 12.61 -11.47 -19.89
N GLU A 291 12.04 -10.83 -20.90
CA GLU A 291 12.69 -9.86 -21.76
C GLU A 291 11.69 -8.75 -22.10
N LEU A 292 12.18 -7.50 -22.09
CA LEU A 292 11.43 -6.35 -22.58
C LEU A 292 12.32 -5.63 -23.60
N ARG A 293 11.92 -5.68 -24.87
CA ARG A 293 12.73 -5.12 -25.96
C ARG A 293 12.75 -3.59 -25.86
N PRO A 294 13.86 -2.91 -26.17
CA PRO A 294 13.92 -1.45 -26.17
C PRO A 294 12.85 -0.80 -27.05
N TYR A 295 12.48 -1.45 -28.15
CA TYR A 295 11.38 -1.00 -29.01
C TYR A 295 10.02 -1.00 -28.29
N GLN A 296 9.74 -2.02 -27.48
CA GLN A 296 8.49 -2.12 -26.71
C GLN A 296 8.41 -0.99 -25.67
N GLN A 297 9.48 -0.81 -24.89
CA GLN A 297 9.62 0.28 -23.91
C GLN A 297 9.45 1.65 -24.56
N MET A 298 10.02 1.84 -25.75
CA MET A 298 9.90 3.09 -26.48
C MET A 298 8.47 3.35 -26.96
N GLN A 299 7.74 2.34 -27.45
CA GLN A 299 6.35 2.53 -27.88
C GLN A 299 5.42 2.89 -26.72
N THR A 300 5.57 2.24 -25.58
CA THR A 300 4.82 2.56 -24.35
C THR A 300 5.20 3.93 -23.79
N TYR A 301 6.50 4.27 -23.79
CA TYR A 301 6.97 5.60 -23.42
C TYR A 301 6.38 6.70 -24.32
N LEU A 302 6.43 6.53 -25.65
CA LEU A 302 5.86 7.49 -26.60
C LEU A 302 4.34 7.66 -26.46
N LEU A 303 3.62 6.58 -26.11
CA LEU A 303 2.19 6.69 -25.82
C LEU A 303 1.95 7.49 -24.54
N ARG A 304 2.69 7.22 -23.46
CA ARG A 304 2.58 7.99 -22.20
C ARG A 304 2.90 9.47 -22.42
N LYS A 305 4.00 9.78 -23.12
CA LYS A 305 4.40 11.15 -23.45
C LYS A 305 3.27 11.94 -24.15
N LYS A 306 2.58 11.30 -25.09
CA LYS A 306 1.43 11.90 -25.79
C LYS A 306 0.19 12.05 -24.92
N LEU A 307 0.03 11.20 -23.91
CA LEU A 307 -1.10 11.28 -22.97
C LEU A 307 -0.86 12.42 -21.96
N GLU A 308 0.36 12.55 -21.46
CA GLU A 308 0.83 13.67 -20.65
C GLU A 308 0.68 15.01 -21.41
N GLU A 309 1.15 15.08 -22.66
CA GLU A 309 0.95 16.27 -23.52
C GLU A 309 -0.55 16.57 -23.75
N LEU A 310 -1.38 15.53 -23.91
CA LEU A 310 -2.83 15.72 -24.07
C LEU A 310 -3.48 16.23 -22.78
N GLU A 311 -3.04 15.73 -21.63
CA GLU A 311 -3.51 16.19 -20.31
C GLU A 311 -3.25 17.69 -20.15
N HIS A 312 -2.00 18.12 -20.36
CA HIS A 312 -1.61 19.52 -20.26
C HIS A 312 -2.36 20.42 -21.25
N ALA A 313 -2.49 19.99 -22.51
CA ALA A 313 -3.23 20.77 -23.50
C ALA A 313 -4.71 20.93 -23.14
N ILE A 314 -5.32 19.89 -22.54
CA ILE A 314 -6.70 19.95 -22.05
C ILE A 314 -6.84 20.88 -20.84
N GLU A 315 -5.91 20.82 -19.90
CA GLU A 315 -5.88 21.71 -18.72
C GLU A 315 -5.75 23.18 -19.16
N HIS A 316 -4.79 23.49 -20.02
CA HIS A 316 -4.63 24.83 -20.58
C HIS A 316 -5.88 25.28 -21.36
N ALA A 317 -6.47 24.43 -22.19
CA ALA A 317 -7.70 24.76 -22.90
C ALA A 317 -8.87 25.08 -21.95
N LEU A 318 -8.96 24.41 -20.80
CA LEU A 318 -9.95 24.72 -19.77
C LEU A 318 -9.66 26.06 -19.09
N GLU A 319 -8.40 26.34 -18.75
CA GLU A 319 -7.99 27.63 -18.18
C GLU A 319 -8.28 28.80 -19.11
N PHE A 320 -7.88 28.70 -20.39
CA PHE A 320 -8.17 29.72 -21.40
C PHE A 320 -9.66 29.90 -21.64
N LYS A 321 -10.45 28.82 -21.58
CA LYS A 321 -11.91 28.93 -21.69
C LYS A 321 -12.50 29.73 -20.53
N VAL A 322 -12.03 29.54 -19.30
CA VAL A 322 -12.46 30.33 -18.15
C VAL A 322 -12.05 31.80 -18.33
N ALA A 323 -10.81 32.06 -18.75
CA ALA A 323 -10.33 33.43 -19.02
C ALA A 323 -11.13 34.14 -20.14
N MET A 324 -11.54 33.40 -21.18
CA MET A 324 -12.44 33.91 -22.22
C MET A 324 -13.82 34.29 -21.68
N GLU A 325 -14.37 33.49 -20.76
CA GLU A 325 -15.65 33.78 -20.09
C GLU A 325 -15.55 35.03 -19.19
N GLU A 326 -14.36 35.32 -18.66
CA GLU A 326 -14.04 36.54 -17.89
C GLU A 326 -13.75 37.78 -18.76
N GLY A 327 -13.73 37.64 -20.09
CA GLY A 327 -13.62 38.74 -21.05
C GLY A 327 -12.22 39.00 -21.60
N ASP A 328 -11.25 38.09 -21.38
CA ASP A 328 -9.93 38.19 -22.00
C ASP A 328 -10.01 37.82 -23.51
N SER A 329 -9.61 38.78 -24.35
CA SER A 329 -9.64 38.63 -25.80
C SER A 329 -8.43 37.87 -26.34
N GLU A 330 -7.29 37.87 -25.63
CA GLU A 330 -6.08 37.15 -26.02
C GLU A 330 -6.22 35.64 -25.74
N ALA A 331 -6.96 35.27 -24.69
CA ALA A 331 -7.26 33.89 -24.33
C ALA A 331 -7.92 33.07 -25.45
N LYS A 332 -8.66 33.73 -26.37
CA LYS A 332 -9.30 33.05 -27.50
C LYS A 332 -8.30 32.49 -28.52
N LEU A 333 -7.23 33.24 -28.78
CA LEU A 333 -6.22 32.80 -29.74
C LEU A 333 -5.45 31.59 -29.20
N HIS A 334 -5.08 31.63 -27.92
CA HIS A 334 -4.44 30.51 -27.24
C HIS A 334 -5.35 29.30 -27.11
N TYR A 335 -6.64 29.50 -26.84
CA TYR A 335 -7.62 28.40 -26.85
C TYR A 335 -7.69 27.71 -28.21
N ASP A 336 -7.73 28.46 -29.32
CA ASP A 336 -7.80 27.88 -30.66
C ASP A 336 -6.50 27.12 -31.03
N GLU A 337 -5.34 27.57 -30.55
CA GLU A 337 -4.05 26.88 -30.68
C GLU A 337 -4.04 25.53 -29.93
N GLU A 338 -4.42 25.55 -28.65
CA GLU A 338 -4.51 24.34 -27.81
C GLU A 338 -5.51 23.33 -28.39
N MET A 339 -6.64 23.80 -28.92
CA MET A 339 -7.63 22.95 -29.59
C MET A 339 -7.07 22.25 -30.84
N ALA A 340 -6.19 22.92 -31.60
CA ALA A 340 -5.52 22.32 -32.74
C ALA A 340 -4.51 21.25 -32.29
N GLU A 341 -3.76 21.52 -31.22
CA GLU A 341 -2.83 20.59 -30.61
C GLU A 341 -3.53 19.32 -30.09
N ILE A 342 -4.66 19.49 -29.39
CA ILE A 342 -5.50 18.38 -28.90
C ILE A 342 -5.90 17.43 -30.05
N GLU A 343 -6.30 17.96 -31.21
CA GLU A 343 -6.70 17.12 -32.35
C GLU A 343 -5.49 16.39 -32.98
N ILE A 344 -4.31 17.00 -33.00
CA ILE A 344 -3.05 16.37 -33.42
C ILE A 344 -2.70 15.21 -32.47
N LEU A 345 -2.73 15.46 -31.16
CA LEU A 345 -2.41 14.48 -30.12
C LEU A 345 -3.38 13.30 -30.13
N LYS A 346 -4.68 13.58 -30.30
CA LYS A 346 -5.73 12.57 -30.49
C LYS A 346 -5.41 11.65 -31.67
N GLN A 347 -5.05 12.18 -32.84
CA GLN A 347 -4.62 11.35 -33.98
C GLN A 347 -3.34 10.57 -33.65
N GLY A 348 -2.41 11.21 -32.92
CA GLY A 348 -1.19 10.60 -32.42
C GLY A 348 -1.41 9.37 -31.53
N ILE A 349 -2.47 9.37 -30.71
CA ILE A 349 -2.89 8.27 -29.83
C ILE A 349 -3.62 7.17 -30.61
N VAL A 350 -4.45 7.52 -31.60
CA VAL A 350 -5.08 6.55 -32.48
C VAL A 350 -4.02 5.75 -33.25
N ASN A 351 -3.00 6.43 -33.76
CA ASN A 351 -1.93 5.85 -34.57
C ASN A 351 -0.91 5.03 -33.78
N SER A 352 -0.76 5.27 -32.46
CA SER A 352 0.18 4.50 -31.63
C SER A 352 -0.33 3.10 -31.29
N THR A 353 -1.65 2.88 -31.29
CA THR A 353 -2.23 1.59 -30.91
C THR A 353 -1.83 0.42 -31.81
N PRO A 354 -1.95 0.49 -33.15
CA PRO A 354 -1.50 -0.62 -34.00
C PRO A 354 0.00 -0.88 -33.83
N ARG A 355 0.82 0.16 -33.64
CA ARG A 355 2.27 0.02 -33.40
C ARG A 355 2.56 -0.70 -32.08
N LEU A 356 1.83 -0.35 -31.03
CA LEU A 356 1.92 -0.99 -29.72
C LEU A 356 1.52 -2.46 -29.81
N ARG A 357 0.39 -2.74 -30.48
CA ARG A 357 -0.09 -4.10 -30.71
C ARG A 357 0.95 -4.97 -31.45
N THR A 358 1.51 -4.45 -32.54
CA THR A 358 2.60 -5.11 -33.27
C THR A 358 3.86 -5.29 -32.42
N ALA A 359 4.21 -4.32 -31.56
CA ALA A 359 5.39 -4.41 -30.69
C ALA A 359 5.28 -5.54 -29.67
N PHE A 360 4.08 -5.82 -29.17
CA PHE A 360 3.81 -6.87 -28.17
C PHE A 360 3.34 -8.20 -28.79
N GLY A 361 3.31 -8.31 -30.12
CA GLY A 361 3.04 -9.56 -30.85
C GLY A 361 1.56 -9.90 -31.02
N GLU A 362 0.68 -8.89 -31.03
CA GLU A 362 -0.77 -9.04 -31.18
C GLU A 362 -1.36 -8.54 -32.50
#